data_AF-A0A816DKB9-F1
#
_entry.id   AF-A0A816DKB9-F1
#
_cell.length_a   1.000
_cell.length_b   1.000
_cell.length_c   1.000
_cell.angle_alpha   90.00
_cell.angle_beta   90.00
_cell.angle_gamma   90.00
#
_symmetry.space_group_name_H-M   'P 1'
#
loop_
_entity.id
_entity.type
_entity.pdbx_description
1 polymer ?
#
loop_
_entity_poly.entity_id
_entity_poly.type
_entity_poly.pdbx_seq_one_letter_code
_entity_poly.pdbx_strand_id
1 'polypeptide(L)'
;VIDLTSVGHVDGTPAWKNIVPDLSDSHVYSYNPCHPFTQSSCKNVAACQTFASDEKTAYSLGTQNSLQWKFAPSQEYPTLIYKTTERTLHVDLQCLSSGEPDKLEVHGQDPKTGLYNMTLSSKCVCWNGCKDKPSPDPNPQNRLSIGAIFIIALVALVTIYLVVFISFNKLKRQATGIEILPHRTFWVSLPR
;
A
#
# COMPACT_ATOMS: atom_id res chain seq x y z
N VAL A 1 7.52 -20.42 2.15
CA VAL A 1 6.14 -20.32 1.61
C VAL A 1 5.95 -18.92 1.07
N ILE A 2 5.41 -18.81 -0.14
CA ILE A 2 4.99 -17.52 -0.73
C ILE A 2 3.52 -17.33 -0.36
N ASP A 3 3.18 -16.15 0.14
CA ASP A 3 1.82 -15.78 0.50
C ASP A 3 1.53 -14.37 -0.01
N LEU A 4 0.73 -14.28 -1.07
CA LEU A 4 0.38 -13.01 -1.73
C LEU A 4 -0.96 -12.45 -1.24
N THR A 5 -1.58 -13.05 -0.21
CA THR A 5 -2.92 -12.65 0.22
C THR A 5 -2.99 -11.21 0.75
N SER A 6 -1.89 -10.70 1.32
CA SER A 6 -1.77 -9.31 1.78
C SER A 6 -1.50 -8.32 0.65
N VAL A 7 -1.07 -8.80 -0.52
CA VAL A 7 -0.78 -7.98 -1.70
C VAL A 7 -2.06 -7.67 -2.47
N GLY A 8 -3.03 -8.60 -2.46
CA GLY A 8 -4.32 -8.43 -3.13
C GLY A 8 -5.33 -7.67 -2.28
N HIS A 9 -6.26 -6.99 -2.95
CA HIS A 9 -7.38 -6.31 -2.30
C HIS A 9 -8.58 -7.25 -2.13
N VAL A 10 -9.20 -7.24 -0.95
CA VAL A 10 -10.37 -8.06 -0.59
C VAL A 10 -11.71 -7.40 -0.89
N ASP A 11 -11.71 -6.12 -1.29
CA ASP A 11 -12.91 -5.30 -1.48
C ASP A 11 -13.59 -5.50 -2.85
N GLY A 12 -13.11 -6.47 -3.63
CA GLY A 12 -13.61 -6.77 -4.98
C GLY A 12 -13.10 -5.80 -6.05
N THR A 13 -12.11 -4.95 -5.72
CA THR A 13 -11.37 -4.11 -6.67
C THR A 13 -10.00 -4.73 -7.00
N PRO A 14 -9.41 -4.42 -8.17
CA PRO A 14 -8.07 -4.89 -8.46
C PRO A 14 -7.01 -4.10 -7.69
N ALA A 15 -5.98 -4.79 -7.16
CA ALA A 15 -4.83 -4.16 -6.53
C ALA A 15 -4.07 -3.24 -7.50
N TRP A 16 -3.99 -3.62 -8.77
CA TRP A 16 -3.51 -2.76 -9.85
C TRP A 16 -4.57 -2.61 -10.91
N LYS A 17 -4.98 -1.37 -11.17
CA LYS A 17 -6.04 -1.04 -12.11
C LYS A 17 -5.48 -0.30 -13.33
N ASN A 18 -5.91 -0.73 -14.53
CA ASN A 18 -5.67 -0.06 -15.80
C ASN A 18 -4.19 0.31 -16.03
N ILE A 19 -3.29 -0.62 -15.74
CA ILE A 19 -1.86 -0.46 -15.98
C ILE A 19 -1.60 -0.55 -17.49
N VAL A 20 -0.88 0.44 -18.01
CA VAL A 20 -0.43 0.49 -19.40
C VAL A 20 0.76 -0.46 -19.56
N PRO A 21 0.78 -1.31 -20.60
CA PRO A 21 1.91 -2.19 -20.82
C PRO A 21 3.15 -1.47 -21.37
N ASP A 22 4.32 -2.08 -21.18
CA ASP A 22 5.59 -1.61 -21.76
C ASP A 22 5.57 -1.63 -23.30
N LEU A 23 4.99 -2.69 -23.87
CA LEU A 23 4.67 -2.75 -25.29
C LEU A 23 3.41 -1.92 -25.50
N SER A 24 3.58 -0.66 -25.95
CA SER A 24 2.45 0.23 -26.22
C SER A 24 1.40 -0.47 -27.08
N ASP A 25 0.29 -0.83 -26.44
CA ASP A 25 -0.90 -1.34 -27.07
C ASP A 25 -2.07 -0.39 -26.74
N SER A 26 -3.20 -0.58 -27.41
CA SER A 26 -4.43 0.18 -27.12
C SER A 26 -5.16 -0.35 -25.88
N HIS A 27 -4.53 -1.20 -25.08
CA HIS A 27 -5.13 -1.88 -23.95
C HIS A 27 -4.49 -1.46 -22.63
N VAL A 28 -5.23 -1.75 -21.57
CA VAL A 28 -4.76 -1.61 -20.19
C VAL A 28 -5.19 -2.85 -19.41
N TYR A 29 -4.43 -3.14 -18.36
CA TYR A 29 -4.52 -4.40 -17.65
C TYR A 29 -4.76 -4.15 -16.17
N SER A 30 -5.66 -4.94 -15.60
CA SER A 30 -5.94 -4.91 -14.17
C SER A 30 -5.70 -6.30 -13.59
N TYR A 31 -5.09 -6.36 -12.40
CA TYR A 31 -4.70 -7.60 -11.74
C TYR A 31 -4.95 -7.54 -10.24
N ASN A 32 -5.36 -8.67 -9.68
CA ASN A 32 -5.48 -8.88 -8.24
C ASN A 32 -5.02 -10.29 -7.85
N PRO A 33 -3.92 -10.47 -7.10
CA PRO A 33 -3.53 -11.77 -6.62
C PRO A 33 -4.48 -12.24 -5.51
N CYS A 34 -4.75 -13.56 -5.46
CA CYS A 34 -5.48 -14.27 -4.40
C CYS A 34 -6.97 -13.92 -4.21
N HIS A 35 -7.42 -12.72 -4.58
CA HIS A 35 -8.80 -12.27 -4.39
C HIS A 35 -9.43 -11.94 -5.74
N PRO A 36 -10.65 -12.42 -6.03
CA PRO A 36 -11.32 -12.11 -7.28
C PRO A 36 -11.83 -10.67 -7.29
N PHE A 37 -11.82 -10.03 -8.46
CA PHE A 37 -12.43 -8.72 -8.66
C PHE A 37 -13.38 -8.72 -9.86
N THR A 38 -14.20 -7.68 -9.96
CA THR A 38 -15.10 -7.46 -11.10
C THR A 38 -14.86 -6.07 -11.69
N GLN A 39 -14.64 -6.02 -13.00
CA GLN A 39 -14.44 -4.79 -13.76
C GLN A 39 -15.07 -4.95 -15.14
N SER A 40 -15.96 -4.03 -15.52
CA SER A 40 -16.63 -4.06 -16.83
C SER A 40 -17.30 -5.43 -17.10
N SER A 41 -17.00 -6.07 -18.23
CA SER A 41 -17.48 -7.44 -18.56
C SER A 41 -16.68 -8.56 -17.87
N CYS A 42 -15.52 -8.30 -17.28
CA CYS A 42 -14.79 -9.28 -16.48
C CYS A 42 -15.46 -9.46 -15.11
N LYS A 43 -15.98 -10.67 -14.83
CA LYS A 43 -16.64 -11.00 -13.56
C LYS A 43 -15.83 -12.03 -12.77
N ASN A 44 -15.56 -11.76 -11.50
CA ASN A 44 -14.87 -12.65 -10.58
C ASN A 44 -13.54 -13.20 -11.13
N VAL A 45 -12.72 -12.31 -11.70
CA VAL A 45 -11.45 -12.65 -12.37
C VAL A 45 -10.25 -12.35 -11.47
N ALA A 46 -9.11 -12.97 -11.80
CA ALA A 46 -7.81 -12.60 -11.24
C ALA A 46 -7.14 -11.49 -12.06
N ALA A 47 -7.45 -11.42 -13.36
CA ALA A 47 -6.90 -10.43 -14.28
C ALA A 47 -7.90 -10.09 -15.40
N CYS A 48 -7.86 -8.84 -15.85
CA CYS A 48 -8.74 -8.31 -16.89
C CYS A 48 -7.97 -7.38 -17.82
N GLN A 49 -8.23 -7.48 -19.13
CA GLN A 49 -7.75 -6.58 -20.16
C GLN A 49 -8.92 -5.72 -20.66
N THR A 50 -8.74 -4.41 -20.81
CA THR A 50 -9.71 -3.49 -21.41
C THR A 50 -9.03 -2.62 -22.46
N PHE A 51 -9.80 -1.95 -23.33
CA PHE A 51 -9.24 -0.88 -24.15
C PHE A 51 -9.00 0.37 -23.30
N ALA A 52 -7.89 1.07 -23.55
CA ALA A 52 -7.56 2.33 -22.90
C ALA A 52 -8.60 3.43 -23.21
N SER A 53 -9.18 3.39 -24.43
CA SER A 53 -10.18 4.35 -24.89
C SER A 53 -11.62 3.98 -24.55
N ASP A 54 -11.90 2.70 -24.29
CA ASP A 54 -13.24 2.20 -23.97
C ASP A 54 -13.19 1.00 -23.01
N GLU A 55 -13.40 1.28 -21.73
CA GLU A 55 -13.41 0.25 -20.69
C GLU A 55 -14.62 -0.71 -20.80
N LYS A 56 -15.62 -0.46 -21.67
CA LYS A 56 -16.82 -1.31 -21.78
C LYS A 56 -16.49 -2.70 -22.31
N THR A 57 -15.54 -2.79 -23.23
CA THR A 57 -15.12 -4.08 -23.79
C THR A 57 -13.93 -4.60 -23.00
N ALA A 58 -14.15 -5.70 -22.28
CA ALA A 58 -13.14 -6.31 -21.44
C ALA A 58 -13.02 -7.81 -21.66
N TYR A 59 -11.80 -8.32 -21.55
CA TYR A 59 -11.45 -9.73 -21.73
C TYR A 59 -10.82 -10.28 -20.45
N SER A 60 -11.36 -11.39 -19.96
CA SER A 60 -10.78 -12.09 -18.82
C SER A 60 -9.46 -12.73 -19.23
N LEU A 61 -8.44 -12.59 -18.38
CA LEU A 61 -7.15 -13.28 -18.52
C LEU A 61 -7.02 -14.48 -17.56
N GLY A 62 -8.09 -14.82 -16.86
CA GLY A 62 -8.17 -15.96 -15.96
C GLY A 62 -8.83 -15.65 -14.63
N THR A 63 -9.11 -16.69 -13.85
CA THR A 63 -9.74 -16.62 -12.53
C THR A 63 -8.82 -17.20 -11.47
N GLN A 64 -9.08 -16.92 -10.19
CA GLN A 64 -8.32 -17.50 -9.09
C GLN A 64 -8.32 -19.04 -9.13
N ASN A 65 -9.43 -19.66 -9.59
CA ASN A 65 -9.55 -21.11 -9.72
C ASN A 65 -8.71 -21.71 -10.86
N SER A 66 -8.30 -20.90 -11.83
CA SER A 66 -7.45 -21.33 -12.94
C SER A 66 -5.95 -21.29 -12.64
N LEU A 67 -5.58 -20.80 -11.45
CA LEU A 67 -4.20 -20.60 -11.06
C LEU A 67 -3.40 -21.91 -11.02
N GLN A 68 -2.25 -21.91 -11.69
CA GLN A 68 -1.26 -22.97 -11.63
C GLN A 68 0.11 -22.37 -11.30
N TRP A 69 0.82 -23.00 -10.37
CA TRP A 69 2.19 -22.61 -10.03
C TRP A 69 3.16 -23.41 -10.90
N LYS A 70 4.03 -22.71 -11.63
CA LYS A 70 5.07 -23.34 -12.45
C LYS A 70 6.45 -23.04 -11.85
N PHE A 71 7.15 -24.10 -11.48
CA PHE A 71 8.53 -24.04 -10.98
C PHE A 71 9.48 -24.44 -12.12
N ALA A 72 10.35 -23.53 -12.52
CA ALA A 72 11.41 -23.82 -13.49
C ALA A 72 12.74 -24.01 -12.76
N PRO A 73 13.59 -25.00 -13.13
CA PRO A 73 14.87 -25.24 -12.46
C PRO A 73 15.84 -24.04 -12.51
N SER A 74 15.67 -23.15 -13.50
CA SER A 74 16.51 -21.98 -13.73
C SER A 74 16.00 -20.71 -13.04
N GLN A 75 14.85 -20.75 -12.37
CA GLN A 75 14.23 -19.60 -11.72
C GLN A 75 14.14 -19.84 -10.21
N GLU A 76 14.54 -18.84 -9.42
CA GLU A 76 14.47 -18.90 -7.95
C GLU A 76 13.02 -18.85 -7.45
N TYR A 77 12.17 -18.09 -8.14
CA TYR A 77 10.76 -17.88 -7.82
C TYR A 77 9.87 -18.48 -8.91
N PRO A 78 8.70 -19.04 -8.55
CA PRO A 78 7.77 -19.62 -9.52
C PRO A 78 7.06 -18.57 -10.36
N THR A 79 6.60 -18.97 -11.55
CA THR A 79 5.65 -18.22 -12.36
C THR A 79 4.23 -18.66 -12.01
N LEU A 80 3.33 -17.70 -11.80
CA LEU A 80 1.90 -17.96 -11.68
C LEU A 80 1.27 -17.98 -13.06
N ILE A 81 0.47 -19.00 -13.35
CA ILE A 81 -0.18 -19.14 -14.64
C ILE A 81 -1.68 -19.14 -14.44
N TYR A 82 -2.36 -18.17 -15.05
CA TYR A 82 -3.82 -18.10 -15.13
C TYR A 82 -4.27 -18.44 -16.54
N LYS A 83 -5.38 -19.16 -16.67
CA LYS A 83 -5.86 -19.67 -17.96
C LYS A 83 -7.35 -19.44 -18.14
N THR A 84 -7.72 -19.17 -19.38
CA THR A 84 -9.08 -19.25 -19.92
C THR A 84 -9.09 -20.20 -21.11
N THR A 85 -10.23 -20.35 -21.78
CA THR A 85 -10.33 -21.14 -23.02
C THR A 85 -9.44 -20.58 -24.15
N GLU A 86 -9.21 -19.27 -24.17
CA GLU A 86 -8.55 -18.59 -25.29
C GLU A 86 -7.22 -17.92 -24.92
N ARG A 87 -7.00 -17.62 -23.63
CA ARG A 87 -5.91 -16.76 -23.16
C ARG A 87 -5.16 -17.41 -22.00
N THR A 88 -3.85 -17.24 -22.00
CA THR A 88 -2.95 -17.67 -20.91
C THR A 88 -2.14 -16.46 -20.45
N LEU A 89 -2.20 -16.20 -19.14
CA LEU A 89 -1.44 -15.14 -18.46
C LEU A 89 -0.36 -15.76 -17.59
N HIS A 90 0.87 -15.32 -17.78
CA HIS A 90 2.00 -15.60 -16.91
C HIS A 90 2.30 -14.37 -16.05
N VAL A 91 2.41 -14.59 -14.75
CA VAL A 91 2.86 -13.58 -13.79
C VAL A 91 4.15 -14.10 -13.17
N ASP A 92 5.27 -13.53 -13.61
CA ASP A 92 6.58 -13.83 -13.06
C ASP A 92 6.72 -13.12 -11.71
N LEU A 93 7.21 -13.85 -10.71
CA LEU A 93 7.35 -13.34 -9.36
C LEU A 93 8.77 -12.87 -9.11
N GLN A 94 8.92 -11.66 -8.58
CA GLN A 94 10.20 -11.09 -8.18
C GLN A 94 10.18 -10.68 -6.69
N CYS A 95 11.11 -11.23 -5.92
CA CYS A 95 11.28 -10.85 -4.52
C CYS A 95 11.91 -9.45 -4.43
N LEU A 96 11.31 -8.58 -3.62
CA LEU A 96 11.85 -7.26 -3.29
C LEU A 96 12.44 -7.22 -1.87
N SER A 97 13.39 -6.32 -1.66
CA SER A 97 13.94 -6.06 -0.32
C SER A 97 12.90 -5.43 0.60
N SER A 98 13.07 -5.60 1.91
CA SER A 98 12.16 -5.02 2.90
C SER A 98 12.19 -3.49 2.85
N GLY A 99 11.03 -2.87 2.65
CA GLY A 99 10.87 -1.41 2.60
C GLY A 99 10.57 -0.85 1.20
N GLU A 100 10.69 -1.66 0.17
CA GLU A 100 10.26 -1.29 -1.19
C GLU A 100 8.75 -1.51 -1.37
N PRO A 101 8.05 -0.63 -2.11
CA PRO A 101 6.63 -0.78 -2.39
C PRO A 101 6.39 -1.93 -3.39
N ASP A 102 5.26 -2.61 -3.24
CA ASP A 102 4.83 -3.61 -4.22
C ASP A 102 4.61 -2.98 -5.59
N LYS A 103 5.07 -3.66 -6.65
CA LYS A 103 5.04 -3.16 -8.02
C LYS A 103 4.50 -4.23 -8.96
N LEU A 104 3.70 -3.81 -9.93
CA LEU A 104 3.31 -4.63 -11.07
C LEU A 104 3.81 -3.98 -12.35
N GLU A 105 4.59 -4.73 -13.11
CA GLU A 105 4.98 -4.38 -14.48
C GLU A 105 4.14 -5.23 -15.43
N VAL A 106 3.55 -4.60 -16.43
CA VAL A 106 2.74 -5.29 -17.42
C VAL A 106 3.49 -5.25 -18.75
N HIS A 107 3.84 -6.41 -19.27
CA HIS A 107 4.53 -6.50 -20.58
C HIS A 107 3.51 -6.53 -21.73
N GLY A 108 2.26 -6.91 -21.45
CA GLY A 108 1.18 -7.04 -22.42
C GLY A 108 1.17 -8.41 -23.08
N GLN A 109 0.57 -8.48 -24.27
CA GLN A 109 0.53 -9.70 -25.07
C GLN A 109 1.79 -9.83 -25.93
N ASP A 110 2.51 -10.94 -25.79
CA ASP A 110 3.64 -11.28 -26.66
C ASP A 110 3.13 -11.53 -28.10
N PRO A 111 3.59 -10.76 -29.10
CA PRO A 111 3.11 -10.88 -30.47
C PRO A 111 3.50 -12.20 -31.15
N LYS A 112 4.50 -12.93 -30.65
CA LYS A 112 4.97 -14.20 -31.23
C LYS A 112 4.24 -15.40 -30.64
N THR A 113 4.02 -15.40 -29.33
CA THR A 113 3.44 -16.54 -28.61
C THR A 113 1.96 -16.36 -28.30
N GLY A 114 1.45 -15.13 -28.33
CA GLY A 114 0.11 -14.77 -27.90
C GLY A 114 -0.10 -14.82 -26.38
N LEU A 115 0.95 -15.10 -25.61
CA LEU A 115 0.90 -15.17 -24.15
C LEU A 115 0.87 -13.77 -23.54
N TYR A 116 0.12 -13.61 -22.46
CA TYR A 116 0.12 -12.37 -21.68
C TYR A 116 1.15 -12.49 -20.57
N ASN A 117 2.01 -11.48 -20.41
CA ASN A 117 3.07 -11.50 -19.41
C ASN A 117 2.99 -10.28 -18.48
N MET A 118 3.22 -10.52 -17.20
CA MET A 118 3.34 -9.50 -16.15
C MET A 118 4.45 -9.91 -15.18
N THR A 119 5.08 -8.94 -14.53
CA THR A 119 6.00 -9.17 -13.41
C THR A 119 5.39 -8.57 -12.15
N LEU A 120 5.19 -9.39 -11.12
CA LEU A 120 4.80 -8.96 -9.79
C LEU A 120 6.02 -8.94 -8.88
N SER A 121 6.38 -7.75 -8.42
CA SER A 121 7.50 -7.54 -7.51
C SER A 121 6.96 -7.17 -6.13
N SER A 122 7.29 -7.95 -5.10
CA SER A 122 6.81 -7.73 -3.73
C SER A 122 7.73 -8.38 -2.70
N LYS A 123 7.76 -7.85 -1.48
CA LYS A 123 8.36 -8.55 -0.32
C LYS A 123 7.68 -9.90 -0.08
N CYS A 124 6.37 -10.01 -0.37
CA CYS A 124 5.60 -11.22 -0.15
C CYS A 124 5.91 -12.36 -1.13
N VAL A 125 6.60 -12.05 -2.23
CA VAL A 125 7.16 -13.05 -3.14
C VAL A 125 8.39 -13.74 -2.53
N CYS A 126 9.12 -13.07 -1.65
CA CYS A 126 10.25 -13.69 -0.98
C CYS A 126 9.76 -14.88 -0.15
N TRP A 127 10.57 -15.95 -0.05
CA TRP A 127 10.20 -17.11 0.76
C TRP A 127 9.99 -16.70 2.22
N ASN A 128 8.74 -16.83 2.70
CA ASN A 128 8.30 -16.40 4.03
C ASN A 128 8.33 -14.88 4.26
N GLY A 129 8.44 -14.05 3.22
CA GLY A 129 8.60 -12.60 3.34
C GLY A 129 7.42 -11.86 3.99
N CYS A 130 6.22 -12.46 3.96
CA CYS A 130 5.01 -11.91 4.58
C CYS A 130 4.43 -12.79 5.68
N LYS A 131 5.21 -13.76 6.20
CA LYS A 131 4.83 -14.52 7.41
C LYS A 131 4.94 -13.73 8.70
N ASP A 132 5.56 -12.56 8.64
CA ASP A 132 5.56 -11.64 9.75
C ASP A 132 4.12 -11.07 9.90
N LYS A 133 3.29 -11.75 10.71
CA LYS A 133 2.51 -10.97 11.70
C LYS A 133 3.49 -9.96 12.27
N PRO A 134 3.16 -8.68 12.45
CA PRO A 134 4.11 -7.70 12.97
C PRO A 134 4.73 -8.29 14.24
N SER A 135 5.94 -8.81 14.11
CA SER A 135 6.71 -9.27 15.23
C SER A 135 6.97 -7.97 15.98
N PRO A 136 6.74 -7.91 17.30
CA PRO A 136 7.14 -6.73 18.06
C PRO A 136 8.62 -6.52 17.77
N ASP A 137 8.90 -5.47 17.01
CA ASP A 137 10.22 -5.10 16.57
C ASP A 137 11.12 -5.08 17.82
N PRO A 138 12.20 -5.87 17.91
CA PRO A 138 13.08 -5.83 19.06
C PRO A 138 13.82 -4.49 19.17
N ASN A 139 13.64 -3.59 18.19
CA ASN A 139 14.20 -2.26 18.19
C ASN A 139 13.14 -1.22 17.81
N PRO A 140 12.36 -0.69 18.77
CA PRO A 140 11.51 0.46 18.53
C PRO A 140 12.42 1.67 18.34
N GLN A 141 12.86 1.92 17.11
CA GLN A 141 13.31 3.24 16.74
C GLN A 141 12.08 4.14 16.75
N ASN A 142 11.77 4.69 17.93
CA ASN A 142 10.98 5.86 18.26
C ASN A 142 10.35 6.61 17.07
N ARG A 143 9.43 5.97 16.35
CA ARG A 143 8.54 6.65 15.42
C ARG A 143 7.33 7.08 16.24
N LEU A 144 7.48 8.24 16.86
CA LEU A 144 6.36 8.95 17.47
C LEU A 144 5.26 9.06 16.42
N SER A 145 4.06 8.59 16.79
CA SER A 145 2.87 8.77 15.95
C SER A 145 2.75 10.24 15.54
N ILE A 146 2.30 10.51 14.32
CA ILE A 146 2.02 11.88 13.86
C ILE A 146 1.17 12.64 14.88
N GLY A 147 0.22 11.95 15.53
CA GLY A 147 -0.56 12.52 16.63
C GLY A 147 0.29 12.92 17.84
N ALA A 148 1.29 12.12 18.21
CA ALA A 148 2.22 12.43 19.28
C ALA A 148 3.12 13.63 18.95
N ILE A 149 3.53 13.79 17.68
CA ILE A 149 4.31 14.96 17.23
C ILE A 149 3.51 16.25 17.42
N PHE A 150 2.22 16.27 17.04
CA PHE A 150 1.35 17.43 17.25
C PHE A 150 1.16 17.75 18.73
N ILE A 151 0.97 16.74 19.58
CA ILE A 151 0.83 16.93 21.03
C ILE A 151 2.11 17.50 21.63
N ILE A 152 3.28 16.96 21.27
CA ILE A 152 4.58 17.44 21.77
C ILE A 152 4.81 18.90 21.34
N ALA A 153 4.52 19.23 20.08
CA ALA A 153 4.65 20.60 19.57
C ALA A 153 3.72 21.58 20.31
N LEU A 154 2.47 21.19 20.57
CA LEU A 154 1.51 22.01 21.32
C LEU A 154 1.99 22.25 22.76
N VAL A 155 2.45 21.20 23.45
CA VAL A 155 2.97 21.32 24.83
C VAL A 155 4.21 22.22 24.87
N ALA A 156 5.13 22.09 23.91
CA ALA A 156 6.32 22.93 23.83
C ALA A 156 5.97 24.42 23.61
N LEU A 157 5.00 24.73 22.75
CA LEU A 157 4.55 26.11 22.54
C LEU A 157 3.88 26.69 23.79
N VAL A 158 3.06 25.90 24.49
CA VAL A 158 2.42 26.31 25.74
C VAL A 158 3.44 26.58 26.84
N THR A 159 4.47 25.73 26.99
CA THR A 159 5.50 25.94 28.03
C THR A 159 6.32 27.19 27.75
N ILE A 160 6.76 27.41 26.50
CA ILE A 160 7.48 28.63 26.11
C ILE A 160 6.63 29.88 26.38
N TYR A 161 5.35 29.84 25.97
CA TYR A 161 4.41 30.93 26.21
C TYR A 161 4.27 31.26 27.71
N LEU A 162 4.10 30.24 28.56
CA LEU A 162 4.00 30.41 30.01
C LEU A 162 5.30 30.99 30.60
N VAL A 163 6.47 30.46 30.24
CA VAL A 163 7.76 30.92 30.77
C VAL A 163 8.02 32.38 30.42
N VAL A 164 7.82 32.77 29.16
CA VAL A 164 8.01 34.16 28.72
C VAL A 164 7.05 35.09 29.46
N PHE A 165 5.78 34.72 29.56
CA PHE A 165 4.76 35.57 30.17
C PHE A 165 4.91 35.68 31.69
N ILE A 166 5.24 34.58 32.38
CA ILE A 166 5.55 34.55 33.81
C ILE A 166 6.76 35.45 34.09
N SER A 167 7.82 35.33 33.28
CA SER A 167 9.03 36.14 33.43
C SER A 167 8.72 37.62 33.22
N PHE A 168 7.93 37.96 32.20
CA PHE A 168 7.52 39.33 31.92
C PHE A 168 6.67 39.93 33.06
N ASN A 169 5.64 39.20 33.53
CA ASN A 169 4.77 39.67 34.62
C ASN A 169 5.52 39.80 35.94
N LYS A 170 6.45 38.89 36.23
CA LYS A 170 7.25 38.93 37.47
C LYS A 170 8.27 40.08 37.45
N LEU A 171 8.98 40.28 36.33
CA LEU A 171 10.07 41.26 36.26
C LEU A 171 9.59 42.69 35.96
N LYS A 172 8.59 42.87 35.10
CA LYS A 172 8.11 44.20 34.70
C LYS A 172 6.92 44.69 35.50
N ARG A 173 6.04 43.78 35.97
CA ARG A 173 4.77 44.13 36.60
C ARG A 173 4.70 43.87 38.11
N GLN A 174 5.74 43.25 38.69
CA GLN A 174 5.77 42.87 40.11
C GLN A 174 4.51 42.12 40.59
N ALA A 175 3.84 41.40 39.68
CA ALA A 175 2.65 40.64 40.01
C ALA A 175 3.03 39.47 40.95
N THR A 176 2.21 39.23 41.98
CA THR A 176 2.41 38.15 42.96
C THR A 176 1.20 37.21 42.98
N GLY A 177 1.44 35.93 43.24
CA GLY A 177 0.38 34.91 43.29
C GLY A 177 -0.14 34.47 41.91
N ILE A 178 -1.44 34.14 41.83
CA ILE A 178 -2.11 33.58 40.64
C ILE A 178 -2.19 34.59 39.48
N GLU A 179 -2.02 35.89 39.75
CA GLU A 179 -2.04 36.97 38.76
C GLU A 179 -0.84 36.95 37.79
N ILE A 180 0.16 36.13 38.08
CA ILE A 180 1.33 35.94 37.22
C ILE A 180 0.96 35.18 35.93
N LEU A 181 -0.12 34.39 35.94
CA LEU A 181 -0.53 33.57 34.81
C LEU A 181 -1.24 34.39 33.71
N PRO A 182 -0.91 34.16 32.42
CA PRO A 182 -1.65 34.74 31.29
C PRO A 182 -3.08 34.21 31.24
N HIS A 183 -4.05 35.03 30.83
CA HIS A 183 -5.44 34.61 30.59
C HIS A 183 -6.01 33.72 31.72
N ARG A 184 -5.91 34.20 32.96
CA ARG A 184 -6.28 33.47 34.19
C ARG A 184 -7.62 32.73 34.11
N THR A 185 -8.62 33.31 33.45
CA THR A 185 -9.97 32.76 33.30
C THR A 185 -9.96 31.44 32.54
N PHE A 186 -9.08 31.28 31.55
CA PHE A 186 -8.92 30.05 30.80
C PHE A 186 -8.32 28.94 31.67
N TRP A 187 -7.16 29.19 32.30
CA TRP A 187 -6.43 28.16 33.06
C TRP A 187 -7.16 27.69 34.33
N VAL A 188 -7.93 28.58 34.96
CA VAL A 188 -8.73 28.24 36.16
C VAL A 188 -10.05 27.56 35.78
N SER A 189 -10.49 27.66 34.52
CA SER A 189 -11.71 27.01 34.01
C SER A 189 -11.52 25.57 33.52
N LEU A 190 -10.27 25.07 33.50
CA LEU A 190 -10.01 23.68 33.15
C LEU A 190 -10.64 22.77 34.20
N PRO A 191 -11.42 21.74 33.78
CA PRO A 191 -11.97 20.77 34.72
C PRO A 191 -10.82 20.10 35.49
N ARG A 192 -10.96 20.05 36.81
CA ARG A 192 -10.03 19.34 37.69
C ARG A 192 -10.16 17.83 37.52
#